data_AF-A0A927YKJ3-F1
#
_entry.id   AF-A0A927YKJ3-F1
#
_cell.length_a   1.000
_cell.length_b   1.000
_cell.length_c   1.000
_cell.angle_alpha   90.00
_cell.angle_beta   90.00
_cell.angle_gamma   90.00
#
_symmetry.space_group_name_H-M   'P 1'
#
loop_
_entity.id
_entity.type
_entity.pdbx_description
1 polymer ?
#
loop_
_entity_poly.entity_id
_entity_poly.type
_entity_poly.pdbx_seq_one_letter_code
_entity_poly.pdbx_strand_id
1 'polypeptide(L)'
;MFCENCGTKLEDGTVFCTNCGAKQDVVPAVAPDFKPEGETPVTTVDEAVAATESAVEGAPEAAPSAQQAAPQFQQAPQQPYGQQPYAQQPYGQQPYGQPYQAAPKQNPLKKVPIWAWIIIAVVIIAGIVGFIFLNKRMHTIDINDYITVEFDGYDTVGTATIVLDEDFWDEVYEKSSFKGKKKSSTFSSYYTEGEYMEDEIGGYIKYELDKDSKLTNGDEVKVEYKIKTDKIAKKYGVTIEAKDKTFKVADLEEVESFNPFDDIEITFTGVSGDGEFQYEVTNERDIYDEFSFSCDDDWYLEEGDTTTIKFAEYWDEDELIEYCAEEYGMIPTETEMEVTVEGLGSYVDDATLLTAANVADMDAEAQDEITTELDSLYADYDYTVNSMDYLGSYVVSDGTYGNYVYFVYKVNLDIEMEGESGSVEYYTTVEFSDVVANADGSNISYSYISGTPYNSYDFDIGGYYGYVYGYETLEDLQDEMSYYESYYDVTNNVSVSE
;
A
#
# COMPACT_ATOMS: atom_id res chain seq x y z
N MET A 1 38.50 15.91 23.11
CA MET A 1 37.53 16.91 23.61
C MET A 1 37.06 16.56 25.03
N PHE A 2 35.87 17.00 25.48
CA PHE A 2 35.18 16.51 26.69
C PHE A 2 33.72 16.19 26.30
N CYS A 3 33.13 15.16 26.90
CA CYS A 3 31.73 14.80 26.68
C CYS A 3 30.79 15.84 27.29
N GLU A 4 29.85 16.36 26.51
CA GLU A 4 28.90 17.39 26.99
C GLU A 4 27.89 16.85 28.03
N ASN A 5 27.58 15.54 27.99
CA ASN A 5 26.63 14.91 28.91
C ASN A 5 27.30 14.51 30.25
N CYS A 6 28.39 13.73 30.22
CA CYS A 6 29.03 13.21 31.45
C CYS A 6 30.32 13.92 31.90
N GLY A 7 30.88 14.84 31.11
CA GLY A 7 32.11 15.56 31.43
C GLY A 7 33.41 14.74 31.32
N THR A 8 33.35 13.46 30.93
CA THR A 8 34.55 12.63 30.70
C THR A 8 35.40 13.17 29.55
N LYS A 9 36.72 13.18 29.69
CA LYS A 9 37.64 13.61 28.64
C LYS A 9 37.67 12.59 27.50
N LEU A 10 37.48 13.07 26.28
CA LEU A 10 37.51 12.27 25.05
C LEU A 10 38.77 12.59 24.24
N GLU A 11 39.11 11.70 23.31
CA GLU A 11 40.08 12.00 22.25
C GLU A 11 39.47 12.99 21.24
N ASP A 12 40.23 13.43 20.24
CA ASP A 12 39.76 14.42 19.26
C ASP A 12 39.32 13.68 17.98
N GLY A 13 38.04 13.81 17.62
CA GLY A 13 37.41 13.09 16.50
C GLY A 13 36.49 11.93 16.91
N THR A 14 36.38 11.60 18.21
CA THR A 14 35.49 10.53 18.70
C THR A 14 34.01 10.94 18.62
N VAL A 15 33.20 10.22 17.83
CA VAL A 15 31.78 10.52 17.59
C VAL A 15 30.87 10.14 18.77
N PHE A 16 31.29 9.23 19.64
CA PHE A 16 30.51 8.76 20.79
C PHE A 16 31.34 8.75 22.09
N CYS A 17 30.70 9.00 23.23
CA CYS A 17 31.39 8.97 24.52
C CYS A 17 31.58 7.53 25.03
N THR A 18 32.82 7.05 25.03
CA THR A 18 33.26 5.73 25.54
C THR A 18 32.97 5.44 27.03
N ASN A 19 32.32 6.36 27.73
CA ASN A 19 31.96 6.25 29.16
C ASN A 19 30.45 6.44 29.42
N CYS A 20 29.64 6.86 28.45
CA CYS A 20 28.19 7.04 28.63
C CYS A 20 27.34 6.92 27.35
N GLY A 21 27.90 6.41 26.24
CA GLY A 21 27.21 6.25 24.95
C GLY A 21 26.94 7.55 24.19
N ALA A 22 26.74 8.68 24.88
CA ALA A 22 26.29 9.94 24.27
C ALA A 22 27.07 10.36 23.02
N LYS A 23 26.36 10.52 21.90
CA LYS A 23 26.86 11.07 20.62
C LYS A 23 27.43 12.48 20.82
N GLN A 24 28.43 12.84 20.03
CA GLN A 24 29.17 14.10 20.10
C GLN A 24 29.19 14.75 18.71
N ASP A 25 28.83 16.04 18.62
CA ASP A 25 28.78 16.78 17.36
C ASP A 25 30.18 17.21 16.87
N VAL A 26 30.99 16.24 16.47
CA VAL A 26 32.28 16.44 15.81
C VAL A 26 32.14 16.43 14.29
N VAL A 27 32.30 17.60 13.67
CA VAL A 27 32.54 17.69 12.22
C VAL A 27 33.94 17.10 11.93
N PRO A 28 34.05 16.02 11.14
CA PRO A 28 35.34 15.38 10.89
C PRO A 28 36.28 16.30 10.10
N ALA A 29 37.55 16.33 10.52
CA ALA A 29 38.59 17.07 9.80
C ALA A 29 38.97 16.33 8.51
N VAL A 30 38.98 17.05 7.38
CA VAL A 30 39.17 16.48 6.03
C VAL A 30 40.48 15.69 5.91
N ALA A 31 40.36 14.39 5.61
CA ALA A 31 41.46 13.51 5.20
C ALA A 31 41.50 13.38 3.66
N PRO A 32 42.64 13.02 3.05
CA PRO A 32 42.88 13.25 1.63
C PRO A 32 42.42 12.14 0.68
N ASP A 33 42.12 12.57 -0.54
CA ASP A 33 41.82 11.81 -1.76
C ASP A 33 42.85 10.69 -2.06
N PHE A 34 42.37 9.49 -2.40
CA PHE A 34 43.20 8.33 -2.75
C PHE A 34 42.62 7.60 -3.97
N LYS A 35 43.47 7.30 -4.97
CA LYS A 35 43.05 6.97 -6.33
C LYS A 35 43.84 5.78 -6.91
N PRO A 36 43.19 4.65 -7.24
CA PRO A 36 43.76 3.58 -8.06
C PRO A 36 43.80 3.94 -9.56
N GLU A 37 44.70 3.34 -10.33
CA GLU A 37 44.74 3.42 -11.79
C GLU A 37 44.93 2.03 -12.43
N GLY A 38 44.15 1.74 -13.48
CA GLY A 38 44.14 0.44 -14.18
C GLY A 38 43.09 -0.54 -13.62
N GLU A 39 42.50 -1.44 -14.41
CA GLU A 39 42.83 -1.83 -15.80
C GLU A 39 41.71 -1.47 -16.81
N THR A 40 41.69 -2.09 -18.00
CA THR A 40 40.91 -1.63 -19.19
C THR A 40 40.18 -2.81 -19.89
N PRO A 41 39.36 -2.62 -20.94
CA PRO A 41 37.91 -2.85 -20.83
C PRO A 41 37.40 -4.09 -21.57
N VAL A 42 36.32 -4.69 -21.08
CA VAL A 42 35.56 -5.73 -21.79
C VAL A 42 34.55 -5.11 -22.75
N THR A 43 34.65 -5.43 -24.03
CA THR A 43 33.71 -4.98 -25.07
C THR A 43 32.39 -5.74 -25.03
N THR A 44 31.28 -5.00 -25.06
CA THR A 44 29.94 -5.52 -25.35
C THR A 44 29.85 -6.06 -26.79
N VAL A 45 29.08 -7.13 -27.00
CA VAL A 45 28.75 -7.66 -28.33
C VAL A 45 27.24 -7.92 -28.44
N ASP A 46 26.60 -7.22 -29.38
CA ASP A 46 25.20 -7.42 -29.79
C ASP A 46 25.10 -8.41 -30.96
N GLU A 47 24.28 -9.46 -30.81
CA GLU A 47 23.57 -10.13 -31.91
C GLU A 47 22.36 -10.88 -31.29
N ALA A 48 21.13 -10.35 -31.32
CA ALA A 48 20.23 -10.12 -32.44
C ALA A 48 19.71 -11.41 -33.12
N VAL A 49 18.39 -11.63 -33.04
CA VAL A 49 17.64 -12.64 -33.81
C VAL A 49 16.34 -12.00 -34.31
N ALA A 50 15.96 -12.19 -35.58
CA ALA A 50 14.89 -11.37 -36.20
C ALA A 50 14.02 -12.08 -37.26
N ALA A 51 12.70 -11.79 -37.21
CA ALA A 51 11.68 -11.96 -38.27
C ALA A 51 11.42 -13.42 -38.76
N THR A 52 10.42 -13.76 -39.60
CA THR A 52 9.41 -13.06 -40.45
C THR A 52 8.07 -13.83 -40.40
N GLU A 53 6.85 -13.31 -40.68
CA GLU A 53 6.32 -11.99 -41.08
C GLU A 53 4.95 -11.78 -40.33
N SER A 54 3.85 -11.11 -40.73
CA SER A 54 3.34 -10.58 -42.02
C SER A 54 2.61 -9.23 -41.88
N ALA A 55 2.64 -8.41 -42.94
CA ALA A 55 1.98 -7.10 -43.03
C ALA A 55 0.43 -7.21 -43.32
N VAL A 56 -0.40 -6.16 -43.58
CA VAL A 56 -0.23 -4.92 -44.38
C VAL A 56 -1.07 -3.74 -43.86
N GLU A 57 -0.58 -2.54 -44.19
CA GLU A 57 -1.14 -1.16 -44.16
C GLU A 57 -2.60 -1.01 -44.68
N GLY A 58 -3.32 0.11 -44.51
CA GLY A 58 -3.00 1.44 -43.96
C GLY A 58 -4.19 2.44 -44.02
N ALA A 59 -3.95 3.71 -43.68
CA ALA A 59 -4.93 4.81 -43.58
C ALA A 59 -4.85 5.81 -44.79
N PRO A 60 -5.48 7.01 -44.85
CA PRO A 60 -6.45 7.66 -43.92
C PRO A 60 -7.66 8.41 -44.57
N GLU A 61 -8.58 8.86 -43.69
CA GLU A 61 -9.37 10.14 -43.72
C GLU A 61 -10.34 10.59 -44.85
N ALA A 62 -11.19 11.56 -44.42
CA ALA A 62 -12.00 12.54 -45.16
C ALA A 62 -13.43 12.17 -45.65
N ALA A 63 -14.33 13.17 -45.48
CA ALA A 63 -15.73 13.21 -45.89
C ALA A 63 -15.94 14.39 -46.90
N PRO A 64 -17.16 14.82 -47.35
CA PRO A 64 -18.52 14.31 -47.07
C PRO A 64 -19.51 14.25 -48.28
N SER A 65 -20.77 13.90 -47.99
CA SER A 65 -22.03 14.44 -48.57
C SER A 65 -22.76 13.77 -49.77
N ALA A 66 -24.08 13.99 -49.76
CA ALA A 66 -25.05 14.09 -50.88
C ALA A 66 -25.72 12.84 -51.55
N GLN A 67 -26.99 12.62 -51.15
CA GLN A 67 -28.20 12.48 -52.01
C GLN A 67 -28.55 11.20 -52.83
N GLN A 68 -29.81 10.75 -52.61
CA GLN A 68 -30.78 10.12 -53.56
C GLN A 68 -30.56 8.65 -54.05
N ALA A 69 -31.60 7.83 -54.36
CA ALA A 69 -33.05 7.85 -54.01
C ALA A 69 -33.82 6.55 -54.45
N ALA A 70 -34.95 6.25 -53.77
CA ALA A 70 -36.14 5.50 -54.25
C ALA A 70 -35.98 3.97 -54.58
N PRO A 71 -37.02 3.18 -55.00
CA PRO A 71 -38.46 3.52 -55.22
C PRO A 71 -39.57 2.49 -54.80
N GLN A 72 -40.79 3.03 -54.53
CA GLN A 72 -42.15 2.44 -54.74
C GLN A 72 -42.59 1.19 -53.90
N PHE A 73 -43.87 0.79 -53.75
CA PHE A 73 -45.14 0.96 -54.52
C PHE A 73 -46.34 1.41 -53.60
N GLN A 74 -47.23 2.35 -53.98
CA GLN A 74 -48.43 2.31 -54.88
C GLN A 74 -49.72 1.77 -54.18
N GLN A 75 -50.97 2.22 -54.39
CA GLN A 75 -51.66 3.10 -55.39
C GLN A 75 -52.36 4.32 -54.69
N ALA A 76 -53.47 5.00 -55.06
CA ALA A 76 -54.53 4.90 -56.10
C ALA A 76 -55.21 6.29 -56.40
N PRO A 77 -56.09 6.47 -57.44
CA PRO A 77 -56.36 7.80 -58.04
C PRO A 77 -57.86 8.21 -58.30
N GLN A 78 -58.03 9.33 -59.04
CA GLN A 78 -59.21 10.01 -59.68
C GLN A 78 -59.62 11.35 -58.99
N GLN A 79 -59.52 12.60 -59.51
CA GLN A 79 -59.81 13.30 -60.82
C GLN A 79 -61.22 13.98 -60.86
N PRO A 80 -61.49 15.09 -61.63
CA PRO A 80 -60.65 16.23 -62.09
C PRO A 80 -61.40 17.64 -62.20
N TYR A 81 -60.85 18.57 -63.02
CA TYR A 81 -61.26 19.97 -63.40
C TYR A 81 -60.84 21.13 -62.46
N GLY A 82 -60.34 22.31 -62.88
CA GLY A 82 -59.87 22.83 -64.19
C GLY A 82 -60.82 23.81 -64.92
N GLN A 83 -60.43 24.95 -65.56
CA GLN A 83 -59.21 25.80 -65.59
C GLN A 83 -59.48 27.02 -66.55
N GLN A 84 -58.55 28.00 -66.67
CA GLN A 84 -58.46 29.06 -67.72
C GLN A 84 -59.43 30.29 -67.66
N PRO A 85 -59.36 31.32 -68.58
CA PRO A 85 -58.45 32.47 -68.44
C PRO A 85 -59.08 33.88 -68.75
N TYR A 86 -58.26 34.92 -68.91
CA TYR A 86 -58.65 36.33 -69.19
C TYR A 86 -58.54 36.76 -70.66
N ALA A 87 -59.51 37.55 -71.19
CA ALA A 87 -59.29 38.61 -72.21
C ALA A 87 -60.49 39.60 -72.41
N GLN A 88 -60.16 40.85 -72.70
CA GLN A 88 -60.89 42.14 -72.74
C GLN A 88 -62.09 42.41 -73.71
N GLN A 89 -63.02 43.30 -73.27
CA GLN A 89 -63.68 44.47 -73.99
C GLN A 89 -64.59 44.23 -75.25
N PRO A 90 -65.43 45.21 -75.76
CA PRO A 90 -65.88 46.54 -75.26
C PRO A 90 -67.40 46.90 -75.35
N TYR A 91 -67.79 48.04 -74.72
CA TYR A 91 -68.88 49.04 -74.98
C TYR A 91 -70.30 48.73 -75.58
N GLY A 92 -71.35 49.35 -74.97
CA GLY A 92 -72.74 49.52 -75.48
C GLY A 92 -73.60 50.46 -74.57
N GLN A 93 -74.79 50.96 -75.00
CA GLN A 93 -75.56 52.02 -74.29
C GLN A 93 -77.09 51.77 -74.09
N GLN A 94 -77.61 52.16 -72.89
CA GLN A 94 -78.92 52.84 -72.50
C GLN A 94 -80.29 52.47 -73.15
N PRO A 95 -81.51 52.98 -72.72
CA PRO A 95 -81.86 54.11 -71.81
C PRO A 95 -83.06 53.96 -70.78
N TYR A 96 -83.35 55.03 -70.01
CA TYR A 96 -84.59 55.45 -69.26
C TYR A 96 -85.30 54.53 -68.21
N GLY A 97 -85.87 54.99 -67.07
CA GLY A 97 -85.70 56.28 -66.33
C GLY A 97 -86.81 56.69 -65.29
N GLN A 98 -86.42 56.98 -64.02
CA GLN A 98 -86.98 57.95 -62.98
C GLN A 98 -88.48 57.85 -62.54
N PRO A 99 -88.99 58.49 -61.42
CA PRO A 99 -88.44 59.52 -60.48
C PRO A 99 -88.35 59.10 -58.97
N TYR A 100 -87.49 59.65 -58.08
CA TYR A 100 -87.43 60.97 -57.37
C TYR A 100 -88.45 61.14 -56.21
N GLN A 101 -88.08 61.31 -54.91
CA GLN A 101 -87.50 62.51 -54.27
C GLN A 101 -86.53 62.22 -53.06
N ALA A 102 -86.12 63.27 -52.31
CA ALA A 102 -84.89 63.34 -51.49
C ALA A 102 -85.03 63.20 -49.94
N ALA A 103 -83.87 63.21 -49.24
CA ALA A 103 -83.72 62.90 -47.81
C ALA A 103 -82.79 63.90 -47.05
N PRO A 104 -82.79 63.91 -45.69
CA PRO A 104 -81.73 64.51 -44.87
C PRO A 104 -80.53 63.56 -44.69
N LYS A 105 -79.35 64.09 -44.32
CA LYS A 105 -78.07 63.35 -44.30
C LYS A 105 -77.65 62.87 -42.90
N GLN A 106 -76.88 61.77 -42.86
CA GLN A 106 -76.03 61.37 -41.73
C GLN A 106 -74.56 61.30 -42.16
N ASN A 107 -73.63 61.42 -41.21
CA ASN A 107 -72.18 61.36 -41.47
C ASN A 107 -71.63 59.93 -41.30
N PRO A 108 -70.74 59.45 -42.19
CA PRO A 108 -70.20 58.08 -42.10
C PRO A 108 -69.03 57.96 -41.12
N LEU A 109 -68.95 56.81 -40.45
CA LEU A 109 -67.76 56.38 -39.69
C LEU A 109 -66.56 56.18 -40.64
N LYS A 110 -65.38 56.66 -40.24
CA LYS A 110 -64.14 56.48 -41.01
C LYS A 110 -63.68 55.03 -40.93
N LYS A 111 -63.35 54.43 -42.09
CA LYS A 111 -62.71 53.10 -42.13
C LYS A 111 -61.29 53.19 -41.56
N VAL A 112 -61.00 52.39 -40.54
CA VAL A 112 -59.64 52.23 -39.99
C VAL A 112 -58.78 51.47 -41.02
N PRO A 113 -57.57 51.94 -41.38
CA PRO A 113 -56.75 51.29 -42.40
C PRO A 113 -56.12 49.99 -41.89
N ILE A 114 -55.87 49.04 -42.81
CA ILE A 114 -55.42 47.67 -42.50
C ILE A 114 -54.12 47.64 -41.69
N TRP A 115 -53.20 48.58 -41.90
CA TRP A 115 -51.94 48.66 -41.16
C TRP A 115 -52.12 48.90 -39.65
N ALA A 116 -53.21 49.56 -39.23
CA ALA A 116 -53.49 49.74 -37.81
C ALA A 116 -53.88 48.43 -37.10
N TRP A 117 -54.57 47.52 -37.80
CA TRP A 117 -54.88 46.18 -37.27
C TRP A 117 -53.63 45.31 -37.12
N ILE A 118 -52.67 45.45 -38.04
CA ILE A 118 -51.38 44.75 -37.95
C ILE A 118 -50.58 45.26 -36.73
N ILE A 119 -50.54 46.57 -36.50
CA ILE A 119 -49.90 47.14 -35.30
C ILE A 119 -50.57 46.64 -34.02
N ILE A 120 -51.91 46.62 -33.96
CA ILE A 120 -52.65 46.09 -32.81
C ILE A 120 -52.34 44.60 -32.58
N ALA A 121 -52.29 43.78 -33.64
CA ALA A 121 -51.94 42.37 -33.53
C ALA A 121 -50.50 42.17 -33.02
N VAL A 122 -49.53 42.94 -33.52
CA VAL A 122 -48.12 42.89 -33.06
C VAL A 122 -47.99 43.35 -31.61
N VAL A 123 -48.71 44.40 -31.18
CA VAL A 123 -48.73 44.85 -29.78
C VAL A 123 -49.40 43.82 -28.86
N ILE A 124 -50.46 43.15 -29.32
CA ILE A 124 -51.08 42.05 -28.57
C ILE A 124 -50.14 40.85 -28.46
N ILE A 125 -49.45 40.46 -29.55
CA ILE A 125 -48.47 39.37 -29.51
C ILE A 125 -47.28 39.73 -28.60
N ALA A 126 -46.73 40.93 -28.71
CA ALA A 126 -45.66 41.40 -27.83
C ALA A 126 -46.12 41.51 -26.36
N GLY A 127 -47.37 41.91 -26.12
CA GLY A 127 -47.99 41.93 -24.79
C GLY A 127 -48.23 40.54 -24.21
N ILE A 128 -48.63 39.56 -25.03
CA ILE A 128 -48.80 38.15 -24.64
C ILE A 128 -47.44 37.50 -24.38
N VAL A 129 -46.43 37.71 -25.25
CA VAL A 129 -45.06 37.22 -25.05
C VAL A 129 -44.46 37.86 -23.80
N GLY A 130 -44.64 39.17 -23.60
CA GLY A 130 -44.22 39.88 -22.38
C GLY A 130 -44.92 39.37 -21.13
N PHE A 131 -46.24 39.12 -21.19
CA PHE A 131 -47.00 38.54 -20.09
C PHE A 131 -46.55 37.11 -19.77
N ILE A 132 -46.37 36.26 -20.78
CA ILE A 132 -45.84 34.89 -20.61
C ILE A 132 -44.42 34.91 -20.02
N PHE A 133 -43.57 35.85 -20.44
CA PHE A 133 -42.20 35.99 -19.92
C PHE A 133 -42.18 36.50 -18.47
N LEU A 134 -43.02 37.49 -18.13
CA LEU A 134 -43.21 37.98 -16.76
C LEU A 134 -43.79 36.89 -15.86
N ASN A 135 -44.82 36.18 -16.32
CA ASN A 135 -45.44 35.08 -15.61
C ASN A 135 -44.45 33.93 -15.41
N LYS A 136 -43.65 33.54 -16.43
CA LYS A 136 -42.59 32.53 -16.25
C LYS A 136 -41.60 32.98 -15.17
N ARG A 137 -41.07 34.20 -15.24
CA ARG A 137 -40.14 34.73 -14.22
C ARG A 137 -40.73 34.76 -12.81
N MET A 138 -42.01 35.08 -12.65
CA MET A 138 -42.67 35.03 -11.33
C MET A 138 -42.83 33.61 -10.77
N HIS A 139 -42.87 32.59 -11.63
CA HIS A 139 -42.96 31.19 -11.26
C HIS A 139 -41.66 30.42 -11.54
N THR A 140 -40.51 31.11 -11.61
CA THR A 140 -39.17 30.50 -11.66
C THR A 140 -38.53 30.53 -10.28
N ILE A 141 -37.81 29.46 -9.94
CA ILE A 141 -36.93 29.32 -8.76
C ILE A 141 -35.59 28.77 -9.27
N ASP A 142 -34.47 29.30 -8.78
CA ASP A 142 -33.16 28.68 -8.98
C ASP A 142 -32.83 27.87 -7.71
N ILE A 143 -32.68 26.55 -7.83
CA ILE A 143 -32.42 25.69 -6.65
C ILE A 143 -31.08 26.02 -5.97
N ASN A 144 -30.15 26.64 -6.71
CA ASN A 144 -28.84 27.07 -6.20
C ASN A 144 -28.90 28.12 -5.08
N ASP A 145 -30.01 28.85 -4.99
CA ASP A 145 -30.23 29.85 -3.93
C ASP A 145 -30.55 29.19 -2.57
N TYR A 146 -30.90 27.89 -2.59
CA TYR A 146 -31.31 27.08 -1.43
C TYR A 146 -30.39 25.87 -1.16
N ILE A 147 -29.34 25.70 -1.96
CA ILE A 147 -28.37 24.60 -1.86
C ILE A 147 -27.08 25.12 -1.24
N THR A 148 -26.74 24.53 -0.10
CA THR A 148 -25.44 24.63 0.57
C THR A 148 -24.71 23.29 0.50
N VAL A 149 -23.41 23.32 0.70
CA VAL A 149 -22.59 22.13 0.93
C VAL A 149 -21.90 22.36 2.27
N GLU A 150 -22.04 21.41 3.17
CA GLU A 150 -21.37 21.38 4.47
C GLU A 150 -20.20 20.41 4.36
N PHE A 151 -19.05 20.78 4.96
CA PHE A 151 -17.83 19.99 5.00
C PHE A 151 -17.56 19.56 6.43
N ASP A 152 -17.13 18.32 6.65
CA ASP A 152 -16.91 17.75 7.98
C ASP A 152 -15.78 16.70 7.96
N GLY A 153 -15.18 16.47 9.12
CA GLY A 153 -13.99 15.63 9.30
C GLY A 153 -12.66 16.34 9.05
N TYR A 154 -11.60 15.54 8.91
CA TYR A 154 -10.23 16.04 8.77
C TYR A 154 -9.83 16.34 7.32
N ASP A 155 -8.79 17.16 7.17
CA ASP A 155 -8.07 17.35 5.92
C ASP A 155 -7.52 16.00 5.41
N THR A 156 -7.44 15.82 4.09
CA THR A 156 -7.20 14.54 3.37
C THR A 156 -8.42 13.60 3.30
N VAL A 157 -9.12 13.35 4.42
CA VAL A 157 -10.23 12.37 4.50
C VAL A 157 -11.64 12.98 4.46
N GLY A 158 -11.74 14.31 4.39
CA GLY A 158 -12.97 15.05 4.65
C GLY A 158 -14.15 14.68 3.76
N THR A 159 -15.35 14.90 4.28
CA THR A 159 -16.61 14.58 3.60
C THR A 159 -17.39 15.85 3.22
N ALA A 160 -18.32 15.72 2.27
CA ALA A 160 -19.18 16.82 1.82
C ALA A 160 -20.65 16.40 1.71
N THR A 161 -21.53 17.08 2.44
CA THR A 161 -22.98 16.84 2.43
C THR A 161 -23.73 17.98 1.75
N ILE A 162 -24.58 17.67 0.77
CA ILE A 162 -25.49 18.65 0.18
C ILE A 162 -26.71 18.87 1.10
N VAL A 163 -26.87 20.09 1.60
CA VAL A 163 -28.04 20.51 2.36
C VAL A 163 -28.94 21.39 1.48
N LEU A 164 -30.21 21.00 1.38
CA LEU A 164 -31.29 21.76 0.73
C LEU A 164 -32.16 22.40 1.81
N ASP A 165 -32.26 23.72 1.80
CA ASP A 165 -33.08 24.51 2.72
C ASP A 165 -34.59 24.20 2.53
N GLU A 166 -35.32 23.95 3.63
CA GLU A 166 -36.76 23.69 3.62
C GLU A 166 -37.58 24.85 3.03
N ASP A 167 -37.09 26.10 3.13
CA ASP A 167 -37.72 27.29 2.53
C ASP A 167 -37.87 27.13 0.99
N PHE A 168 -37.07 26.27 0.34
CA PHE A 168 -37.23 25.91 -1.07
C PHE A 168 -38.60 25.30 -1.36
N TRP A 169 -39.10 24.42 -0.49
CA TRP A 169 -40.37 23.72 -0.70
C TRP A 169 -41.56 24.66 -0.48
N ASP A 170 -41.49 25.56 0.49
CA ASP A 170 -42.49 26.61 0.71
C ASP A 170 -42.47 27.66 -0.42
N GLU A 171 -41.30 28.08 -0.93
CA GLU A 171 -41.15 28.90 -2.14
C GLU A 171 -41.76 28.19 -3.37
N VAL A 172 -41.52 26.88 -3.54
CA VAL A 172 -42.12 26.03 -4.58
C VAL A 172 -43.65 26.02 -4.45
N TYR A 173 -44.20 25.90 -3.23
CA TYR A 173 -45.64 26.01 -3.00
C TYR A 173 -46.17 27.40 -3.33
N GLU A 174 -45.51 28.45 -2.82
CA GLU A 174 -45.93 29.85 -2.93
C GLU A 174 -45.85 30.40 -4.37
N LYS A 175 -45.02 29.78 -5.22
CA LYS A 175 -44.99 30.01 -6.68
C LYS A 175 -45.80 28.99 -7.46
N SER A 176 -46.37 27.95 -6.85
CA SER A 176 -47.18 26.96 -7.56
C SER A 176 -48.53 27.53 -8.02
N SER A 177 -49.08 26.94 -9.09
CA SER A 177 -50.50 27.08 -9.42
C SER A 177 -51.41 26.35 -8.43
N PHE A 178 -50.88 25.62 -7.44
CA PHE A 178 -51.64 24.96 -6.37
C PHE A 178 -51.95 25.88 -5.19
N LYS A 179 -51.15 26.93 -4.98
CA LYS A 179 -51.36 27.98 -3.98
C LYS A 179 -52.82 28.40 -3.84
N GLY A 180 -53.36 28.28 -2.63
CA GLY A 180 -54.72 28.71 -2.30
C GLY A 180 -55.84 27.91 -2.98
N LYS A 181 -55.57 26.87 -3.77
CA LYS A 181 -56.58 25.85 -4.10
C LYS A 181 -56.98 25.19 -2.78
N LYS A 182 -58.29 24.96 -2.58
CA LYS A 182 -58.79 24.33 -1.35
C LYS A 182 -58.05 23.00 -1.10
N LYS A 183 -57.52 22.86 0.12
CA LYS A 183 -57.05 21.58 0.70
C LYS A 183 -58.09 20.51 0.36
N SER A 184 -57.71 19.59 -0.52
CA SER A 184 -58.60 18.56 -1.06
C SER A 184 -58.83 17.46 -0.02
N SER A 185 -59.68 16.48 -0.30
CA SER A 185 -59.76 15.27 0.54
C SER A 185 -58.49 14.41 0.52
N THR A 186 -57.50 14.77 -0.30
CA THR A 186 -56.15 14.17 -0.35
C THR A 186 -55.12 14.98 0.44
N PHE A 187 -55.36 16.28 0.65
CA PHE A 187 -54.52 17.09 1.55
C PHE A 187 -54.83 16.65 2.99
N SER A 188 -54.00 15.77 3.53
CA SER A 188 -54.11 15.31 4.92
C SER A 188 -53.86 16.49 5.87
N SER A 189 -54.40 16.45 7.09
CA SER A 189 -54.18 17.50 8.09
C SER A 189 -52.78 17.46 8.73
N TYR A 190 -51.88 16.61 8.25
CA TYR A 190 -50.57 16.37 8.84
C TYR A 190 -49.41 17.09 8.12
N TYR A 191 -49.61 17.53 6.87
CA TYR A 191 -48.55 18.19 6.10
C TYR A 191 -48.62 19.71 6.11
N THR A 192 -47.44 20.36 6.13
CA THR A 192 -47.23 21.77 5.76
C THR A 192 -47.48 21.99 4.27
N GLU A 193 -47.23 23.20 3.77
CA GLU A 193 -47.46 23.51 2.35
C GLU A 193 -46.22 23.18 1.49
N GLY A 194 -45.01 23.31 2.05
CA GLY A 194 -43.75 22.76 1.54
C GLY A 194 -43.64 21.23 1.57
N GLU A 195 -43.88 20.56 2.71
CA GLU A 195 -43.83 19.08 2.82
C GLU A 195 -44.71 18.39 1.76
N TYR A 196 -45.86 18.97 1.45
CA TYR A 196 -46.74 18.46 0.38
C TYR A 196 -46.11 18.62 -1.02
N MET A 197 -45.34 19.67 -1.27
CA MET A 197 -44.60 19.83 -2.53
C MET A 197 -43.39 18.90 -2.59
N GLU A 198 -42.72 18.63 -1.48
CA GLU A 198 -41.64 17.63 -1.38
C GLU A 198 -42.13 16.23 -1.78
N ASP A 199 -43.23 15.73 -1.20
CA ASP A 199 -43.82 14.43 -1.58
C ASP A 199 -44.25 14.40 -3.07
N GLU A 200 -44.85 15.48 -3.56
CA GLU A 200 -45.39 15.56 -4.92
C GLU A 200 -44.32 15.73 -6.02
N ILE A 201 -43.19 16.41 -5.75
CA ILE A 201 -42.16 16.71 -6.76
C ILE A 201 -40.72 16.37 -6.39
N GLY A 202 -40.41 15.97 -5.16
CA GLY A 202 -39.07 15.58 -4.72
C GLY A 202 -38.47 14.48 -5.60
N GLY A 203 -39.24 13.43 -5.91
CA GLY A 203 -38.84 12.38 -6.88
C GLY A 203 -38.66 12.85 -8.35
N TYR A 204 -38.86 14.13 -8.64
CA TYR A 204 -38.55 14.78 -9.93
C TYR A 204 -37.32 15.69 -9.88
N ILE A 205 -36.78 15.96 -8.70
CA ILE A 205 -35.52 16.63 -8.45
C ILE A 205 -34.49 15.56 -8.06
N LYS A 206 -33.24 15.74 -8.49
CA LYS A 206 -32.10 14.96 -8.03
C LYS A 206 -30.89 15.88 -8.06
N TYR A 207 -30.07 15.78 -7.03
CA TYR A 207 -28.77 16.41 -6.91
C TYR A 207 -27.80 15.41 -6.27
N GLU A 208 -26.54 15.52 -6.63
CA GLU A 208 -25.42 14.66 -6.21
C GLU A 208 -24.13 15.47 -6.39
N LEU A 209 -23.08 15.17 -5.61
CA LEU A 209 -21.73 15.71 -5.84
C LEU A 209 -21.00 14.84 -6.87
N ASP A 210 -19.91 15.36 -7.42
CA ASP A 210 -18.94 14.61 -8.21
C ASP A 210 -17.85 13.93 -7.34
N LYS A 211 -17.59 14.47 -6.14
CA LYS A 211 -16.78 13.89 -5.06
C LYS A 211 -17.37 14.29 -3.70
N ASP A 212 -17.57 13.33 -2.80
CA ASP A 212 -18.21 13.51 -1.48
C ASP A 212 -17.42 12.95 -0.28
N SER A 213 -16.30 12.25 -0.50
CA SER A 213 -15.31 11.85 0.53
C SER A 213 -13.86 12.07 0.05
N LYS A 214 -12.87 11.79 0.91
CA LYS A 214 -11.42 11.94 0.63
C LYS A 214 -11.02 13.36 0.23
N LEU A 215 -11.65 14.37 0.86
CA LEU A 215 -11.50 15.78 0.50
C LEU A 215 -10.36 16.45 1.25
N THR A 216 -9.67 17.36 0.54
CA THR A 216 -8.58 18.18 1.08
C THR A 216 -9.01 19.65 1.16
N ASN A 217 -8.53 20.42 2.14
CA ASN A 217 -8.78 21.86 2.25
C ASN A 217 -8.34 22.59 0.98
N GLY A 218 -9.33 22.95 0.19
CA GLY A 218 -9.18 23.70 -1.04
C GLY A 218 -9.40 22.92 -2.34
N ASP A 219 -9.82 21.66 -2.26
CA ASP A 219 -10.51 20.94 -3.34
C ASP A 219 -11.73 21.75 -3.86
N GLU A 220 -12.16 21.44 -5.08
CA GLU A 220 -13.41 21.93 -5.65
C GLU A 220 -14.39 20.78 -5.88
N VAL A 221 -15.52 20.79 -5.17
CA VAL A 221 -16.64 19.85 -5.36
C VAL A 221 -17.80 20.53 -6.09
N LYS A 222 -18.56 19.77 -6.87
CA LYS A 222 -19.56 20.32 -7.80
C LYS A 222 -20.91 19.62 -7.64
N VAL A 223 -21.95 20.42 -7.35
CA VAL A 223 -23.32 19.90 -7.34
C VAL A 223 -23.83 19.72 -8.78
N GLU A 224 -24.15 18.50 -9.17
CA GLU A 224 -24.81 18.15 -10.43
C GLU A 224 -26.32 17.98 -10.26
N TYR A 225 -27.12 18.42 -11.24
CA TYR A 225 -28.59 18.43 -11.14
C TYR A 225 -29.31 17.62 -12.23
N LYS A 226 -30.20 16.71 -11.84
CA LYS A 226 -30.95 15.79 -12.73
C LYS A 226 -32.47 16.00 -12.62
N ILE A 227 -32.92 17.24 -12.84
CA ILE A 227 -34.30 17.73 -12.62
C ILE A 227 -35.22 17.54 -13.83
N LYS A 228 -36.45 17.09 -13.60
CA LYS A 228 -37.48 16.86 -14.65
C LYS A 228 -38.37 18.09 -14.86
N THR A 229 -37.77 19.27 -15.03
CA THR A 229 -38.41 20.60 -15.00
C THR A 229 -39.69 20.69 -15.85
N ASP A 230 -39.71 20.14 -17.07
CA ASP A 230 -40.90 20.13 -17.94
C ASP A 230 -42.13 19.46 -17.29
N LYS A 231 -41.94 18.43 -16.47
CA LYS A 231 -43.05 17.76 -15.76
C LYS A 231 -43.58 18.64 -14.63
N ILE A 232 -42.68 19.28 -13.89
CA ILE A 232 -42.99 20.16 -12.76
C ILE A 232 -43.75 21.41 -13.28
N ALA A 233 -43.21 22.06 -14.31
CA ALA A 233 -43.84 23.20 -14.96
C ALA A 233 -45.22 22.86 -15.55
N LYS A 234 -45.39 21.66 -16.12
CA LYS A 234 -46.67 21.23 -16.71
C LYS A 234 -47.73 20.81 -15.70
N LYS A 235 -47.36 20.18 -14.57
CA LYS A 235 -48.33 19.72 -13.55
C LYS A 235 -48.64 20.80 -12.50
N TYR A 236 -47.63 21.59 -12.07
CA TYR A 236 -47.76 22.54 -10.96
C TYR A 236 -47.58 24.01 -11.39
N GLY A 237 -47.00 24.30 -12.55
CA GLY A 237 -46.81 25.67 -13.05
C GLY A 237 -45.48 26.33 -12.65
N VAL A 238 -44.65 25.66 -11.85
CA VAL A 238 -43.34 26.14 -11.39
C VAL A 238 -42.24 25.70 -12.35
N THR A 239 -41.37 26.62 -12.75
CA THR A 239 -40.11 26.27 -13.43
C THR A 239 -38.99 26.23 -12.40
N ILE A 240 -38.40 25.07 -12.17
CA ILE A 240 -37.17 24.95 -11.39
C ILE A 240 -36.01 25.02 -12.39
N GLU A 241 -35.25 26.10 -12.30
CA GLU A 241 -33.97 26.26 -12.98
C GLU A 241 -32.86 25.82 -12.02
N ALA A 242 -31.80 25.27 -12.59
CA ALA A 242 -30.62 24.79 -11.87
C ALA A 242 -29.43 24.96 -12.80
N LYS A 243 -28.24 25.10 -12.20
CA LYS A 243 -26.96 25.22 -12.88
C LYS A 243 -25.91 24.62 -11.97
N ASP A 244 -25.01 23.84 -12.53
CA ASP A 244 -23.83 23.30 -11.88
C ASP A 244 -23.13 24.38 -11.03
N LYS A 245 -22.94 24.11 -9.75
CA LYS A 245 -22.40 25.05 -8.75
C LYS A 245 -21.23 24.39 -8.05
N THR A 246 -20.05 24.95 -8.25
CA THR A 246 -18.81 24.54 -7.58
C THR A 246 -18.71 25.20 -6.22
N PHE A 247 -18.34 24.42 -5.22
CA PHE A 247 -18.00 24.84 -3.86
C PHE A 247 -16.53 24.50 -3.63
N LYS A 248 -15.81 25.39 -2.95
CA LYS A 248 -14.44 25.12 -2.53
C LYS A 248 -14.47 24.53 -1.13
N VAL A 249 -13.84 23.38 -0.93
CA VAL A 249 -13.65 22.74 0.37
C VAL A 249 -12.82 23.67 1.26
N ALA A 250 -13.25 23.85 2.50
CA ALA A 250 -12.60 24.69 3.51
C ALA A 250 -13.07 24.28 4.90
N ASP A 251 -12.31 24.70 5.91
CA ASP A 251 -12.63 24.56 7.33
C ASP A 251 -12.70 23.08 7.83
N LEU A 252 -12.09 22.13 7.10
CA LEU A 252 -11.75 20.78 7.61
C LEU A 252 -10.62 20.87 8.64
N GLU A 253 -10.61 19.99 9.64
CA GLU A 253 -9.61 20.01 10.73
C GLU A 253 -8.23 19.46 10.29
N GLU A 254 -7.12 20.04 10.75
CA GLU A 254 -5.77 19.49 10.51
C GLU A 254 -5.59 18.18 11.32
N VAL A 255 -5.29 17.08 10.65
CA VAL A 255 -5.01 15.77 11.27
C VAL A 255 -3.55 15.65 11.71
N GLU A 256 -3.27 14.97 12.83
CA GLU A 256 -1.89 14.67 13.25
C GLU A 256 -1.27 13.60 12.32
N SER A 257 0.04 13.65 12.10
CA SER A 257 0.74 12.62 11.34
C SER A 257 1.91 12.02 12.11
N PHE A 258 2.13 10.72 11.94
CA PHE A 258 3.18 9.96 12.61
C PHE A 258 3.83 8.96 11.66
N ASN A 259 5.11 8.69 11.84
CA ASN A 259 5.76 7.55 11.19
C ASN A 259 5.57 6.32 12.13
N PRO A 260 4.99 5.20 11.67
CA PRO A 260 4.78 4.04 12.53
C PRO A 260 6.08 3.34 12.91
N PHE A 261 7.13 3.43 12.08
CA PHE A 261 8.44 2.82 12.28
C PHE A 261 9.36 3.59 13.25
N ASP A 262 9.11 4.88 13.48
CA ASP A 262 9.79 5.66 14.55
C ASP A 262 9.45 5.13 15.97
N ASP A 263 8.39 4.33 16.10
CA ASP A 263 7.83 3.85 17.36
C ASP A 263 8.10 2.34 17.63
N ILE A 264 8.95 1.67 16.82
CA ILE A 264 9.37 0.27 17.04
C ILE A 264 10.89 0.10 17.14
N GLU A 265 11.34 -0.93 17.84
CA GLU A 265 12.69 -1.49 17.72
C GLU A 265 12.62 -2.82 16.95
N ILE A 266 13.35 -2.90 15.83
CA ILE A 266 13.46 -4.10 14.98
C ILE A 266 14.64 -4.95 15.45
N THR A 267 14.51 -6.28 15.41
CA THR A 267 15.61 -7.22 15.66
C THR A 267 15.49 -8.42 14.73
N PHE A 268 16.58 -8.77 14.06
CA PHE A 268 16.70 -10.02 13.31
C PHE A 268 17.37 -11.08 14.19
N THR A 269 16.86 -12.32 14.13
CA THR A 269 17.33 -13.42 15.00
C THR A 269 17.46 -14.72 14.22
N GLY A 270 18.38 -15.60 14.65
CA GLY A 270 18.61 -16.90 14.02
C GLY A 270 19.95 -16.96 13.31
N VAL A 271 20.01 -17.69 12.21
CA VAL A 271 21.21 -17.91 11.39
C VAL A 271 20.96 -17.34 9.99
N SER A 272 21.96 -16.76 9.35
CA SER A 272 21.88 -16.32 7.95
C SER A 272 21.45 -17.47 7.04
N GLY A 273 20.34 -17.29 6.32
CA GLY A 273 19.67 -18.31 5.50
C GLY A 273 18.52 -19.03 6.20
N ASP A 274 18.36 -18.86 7.51
CA ASP A 274 17.25 -19.32 8.37
C ASP A 274 16.85 -18.19 9.36
N GLY A 275 16.97 -16.91 8.94
CA GLY A 275 16.71 -15.76 9.79
C GLY A 275 15.22 -15.43 9.95
N GLU A 276 14.83 -15.01 11.16
CA GLU A 276 13.49 -14.57 11.55
C GLU A 276 13.46 -13.06 11.88
N PHE A 277 12.39 -12.37 11.46
CA PHE A 277 12.10 -10.97 11.82
C PHE A 277 11.33 -10.87 13.15
N GLN A 278 11.77 -9.98 14.05
CA GLN A 278 11.07 -9.62 15.29
C GLN A 278 11.01 -8.10 15.49
N TYR A 279 10.03 -7.63 16.27
CA TYR A 279 9.93 -6.23 16.69
C TYR A 279 9.34 -6.09 18.10
N GLU A 280 9.73 -5.04 18.81
CA GLU A 280 9.08 -4.56 20.03
C GLU A 280 8.50 -3.15 19.79
N VAL A 281 7.24 -2.92 20.18
CA VAL A 281 6.60 -1.60 20.08
C VAL A 281 7.01 -0.76 21.29
N THR A 282 7.64 0.39 21.04
CA THR A 282 8.25 1.23 22.08
C THR A 282 7.36 2.38 22.56
N ASN A 283 6.19 2.59 21.94
CA ASN A 283 5.26 3.67 22.24
C ASN A 283 3.87 3.14 22.64
N GLU A 284 3.26 3.74 23.67
CA GLU A 284 1.96 3.37 24.24
C GLU A 284 0.77 3.99 23.44
N ARG A 285 0.83 4.00 22.09
CA ARG A 285 -0.31 4.47 21.27
C ARG A 285 -1.35 3.36 21.11
N ASP A 286 -2.62 3.66 21.39
CA ASP A 286 -3.77 2.76 21.20
C ASP A 286 -3.90 2.18 19.77
N ILE A 287 -3.27 2.80 18.77
CA ILE A 287 -3.27 2.34 17.36
C ILE A 287 -2.60 0.96 17.17
N TYR A 288 -1.66 0.60 18.05
CA TYR A 288 -0.95 -0.70 17.99
C TYR A 288 -1.73 -1.86 18.64
N ASP A 289 -2.92 -1.61 19.20
CA ASP A 289 -3.85 -2.68 19.60
C ASP A 289 -4.62 -3.29 18.39
N GLU A 290 -4.78 -2.54 17.29
CA GLU A 290 -5.46 -3.00 16.06
C GLU A 290 -4.48 -3.29 14.91
N PHE A 291 -3.37 -2.55 14.81
CA PHE A 291 -2.42 -2.64 13.70
C PHE A 291 -1.07 -3.25 14.09
N SER A 292 -0.61 -4.20 13.28
CA SER A 292 0.66 -4.92 13.44
C SER A 292 1.68 -4.58 12.34
N PHE A 293 2.94 -4.93 12.58
CA PHE A 293 4.00 -4.92 11.59
C PHE A 293 4.27 -6.33 11.02
N SER A 294 4.69 -6.39 9.75
CA SER A 294 5.13 -7.60 9.05
C SER A 294 6.39 -7.34 8.21
N CYS A 295 7.00 -8.39 7.68
CA CYS A 295 8.20 -8.37 6.83
C CYS A 295 7.88 -9.08 5.50
N ASP A 296 8.40 -8.60 4.37
CA ASP A 296 8.18 -9.22 3.05
C ASP A 296 8.66 -10.68 2.99
N ASP A 297 9.82 -10.94 3.61
CA ASP A 297 10.40 -12.27 3.79
C ASP A 297 10.44 -12.55 5.30
N ASP A 298 9.46 -13.30 5.82
CA ASP A 298 9.35 -13.62 7.25
C ASP A 298 10.18 -14.85 7.69
N TRP A 299 10.84 -15.53 6.73
CA TRP A 299 11.72 -16.68 6.92
C TRP A 299 12.88 -16.67 5.91
N TYR A 300 13.98 -17.34 6.24
CA TYR A 300 15.16 -17.54 5.38
C TYR A 300 15.95 -16.25 5.04
N LEU A 301 15.89 -15.23 5.91
CA LEU A 301 16.66 -14.00 5.76
C LEU A 301 18.18 -14.28 5.83
N GLU A 302 18.98 -13.67 4.94
CA GLU A 302 20.45 -13.71 4.94
C GLU A 302 21.06 -12.42 5.52
N GLU A 303 22.23 -12.50 6.15
CA GLU A 303 22.92 -11.35 6.76
C GLU A 303 23.41 -10.37 5.68
N GLY A 304 22.98 -9.10 5.77
CA GLY A 304 23.28 -8.05 4.80
C GLY A 304 22.29 -7.92 3.63
N ASP A 305 21.25 -8.76 3.56
CA ASP A 305 20.15 -8.57 2.60
C ASP A 305 19.30 -7.34 2.93
N THR A 306 18.43 -6.93 2.01
CA THR A 306 17.50 -5.81 2.19
C THR A 306 16.07 -6.30 2.01
N THR A 307 15.20 -6.02 2.98
CA THR A 307 13.79 -6.46 3.00
C THR A 307 12.87 -5.32 3.45
N THR A 308 11.57 -5.45 3.19
CA THR A 308 10.57 -4.41 3.49
C THR A 308 9.82 -4.76 4.78
N ILE A 309 9.84 -3.84 5.76
CA ILE A 309 8.93 -3.91 6.91
C ILE A 309 7.68 -3.09 6.57
N LYS A 310 6.50 -3.64 6.84
CA LYS A 310 5.20 -3.02 6.54
C LYS A 310 4.42 -2.77 7.81
N PHE A 311 3.66 -1.68 7.82
CA PHE A 311 2.65 -1.38 8.84
C PHE A 311 1.26 -1.64 8.25
N ALA A 312 0.41 -2.35 8.98
CA ALA A 312 -1.01 -2.58 8.62
C ALA A 312 -1.25 -3.29 7.27
N GLU A 313 -0.34 -4.16 6.82
CA GLU A 313 -0.31 -4.82 5.48
C GLU A 313 -1.67 -5.36 4.93
N TYR A 314 -2.60 -5.77 5.79
CA TYR A 314 -3.89 -6.33 5.36
C TYR A 314 -4.98 -5.29 5.07
N TRP A 315 -4.66 -4.00 5.12
CA TRP A 315 -5.58 -2.89 4.81
C TRP A 315 -5.25 -2.24 3.46
N ASP A 316 -6.26 -1.69 2.79
CA ASP A 316 -6.07 -0.78 1.66
C ASP A 316 -5.58 0.59 2.18
N GLU A 317 -4.65 1.23 1.48
CA GLU A 317 -4.02 2.50 1.92
C GLU A 317 -5.06 3.59 2.19
N ASP A 318 -6.09 3.72 1.35
CA ASP A 318 -7.15 4.69 1.55
C ASP A 318 -8.05 4.32 2.75
N GLU A 319 -8.39 3.03 2.91
CA GLU A 319 -9.26 2.56 4.01
C GLU A 319 -8.53 2.68 5.37
N LEU A 320 -7.21 2.47 5.39
CA LEU A 320 -6.34 2.70 6.54
C LEU A 320 -6.32 4.18 6.93
N ILE A 321 -6.09 5.09 5.98
CA ILE A 321 -6.02 6.54 6.24
C ILE A 321 -7.37 7.08 6.72
N GLU A 322 -8.50 6.64 6.13
CA GLU A 322 -9.85 7.00 6.60
C GLU A 322 -10.09 6.50 8.04
N TYR A 323 -9.80 5.23 8.34
CA TYR A 323 -10.03 4.64 9.67
C TYR A 323 -9.11 5.24 10.76
N CYS A 324 -7.82 5.43 10.46
CA CYS A 324 -6.87 6.03 11.40
C CYS A 324 -7.25 7.46 11.78
N ALA A 325 -7.71 8.26 10.81
CA ALA A 325 -8.21 9.60 11.07
C ALA A 325 -9.50 9.59 11.91
N GLU A 326 -10.49 8.73 11.60
CA GLU A 326 -11.78 8.70 12.31
C GLU A 326 -11.66 8.21 13.77
N GLU A 327 -10.95 7.11 14.03
CA GLU A 327 -10.90 6.51 15.38
C GLU A 327 -9.74 7.04 16.25
N TYR A 328 -8.60 7.43 15.66
CA TYR A 328 -7.40 7.85 16.41
C TYR A 328 -7.01 9.33 16.22
N GLY A 329 -7.60 10.04 15.25
CA GLY A 329 -7.28 11.45 14.97
C GLY A 329 -5.87 11.70 14.41
N MET A 330 -5.22 10.66 13.89
CA MET A 330 -3.88 10.72 13.31
C MET A 330 -3.76 9.78 12.11
N ILE A 331 -2.84 10.06 11.17
CA ILE A 331 -2.59 9.23 9.99
C ILE A 331 -1.11 8.85 9.85
N PRO A 332 -0.79 7.65 9.32
CA PRO A 332 0.60 7.27 9.05
C PRO A 332 1.21 8.15 7.94
N THR A 333 2.50 8.49 8.04
CA THR A 333 3.25 9.19 6.97
C THR A 333 3.70 8.25 5.86
N GLU A 334 3.90 6.97 6.19
CA GLU A 334 4.33 5.89 5.32
C GLU A 334 3.89 4.54 5.92
N THR A 335 3.70 3.54 5.07
CA THR A 335 3.24 2.18 5.44
C THR A 335 4.28 1.09 5.16
N GLU A 336 5.40 1.43 4.51
CA GLU A 336 6.49 0.52 4.14
C GLU A 336 7.85 1.17 4.41
N MET A 337 8.83 0.40 4.89
CA MET A 337 10.22 0.82 5.11
C MET A 337 11.20 -0.27 4.66
N GLU A 338 12.15 0.07 3.78
CA GLU A 338 13.29 -0.79 3.45
C GLU A 338 14.31 -0.80 4.61
N VAL A 339 14.71 -1.99 5.07
CA VAL A 339 15.75 -2.18 6.10
C VAL A 339 16.79 -3.21 5.65
N THR A 340 18.02 -3.08 6.14
CA THR A 340 19.06 -4.09 5.98
C THR A 340 18.99 -5.10 7.14
N VAL A 341 19.11 -6.39 6.82
CA VAL A 341 19.24 -7.47 7.79
C VAL A 341 20.64 -7.40 8.42
N GLU A 342 20.71 -7.10 9.72
CA GLU A 342 21.96 -7.10 10.49
C GLU A 342 21.76 -7.85 11.82
N GLY A 343 22.73 -8.66 12.22
CA GLY A 343 22.81 -9.34 13.52
C GLY A 343 22.58 -10.86 13.51
N LEU A 344 22.35 -11.48 12.36
CA LEU A 344 22.18 -12.94 12.25
C LEU A 344 23.50 -13.68 12.51
N GLY A 345 23.41 -14.89 13.09
CA GLY A 345 24.56 -15.77 13.25
C GLY A 345 24.95 -16.49 11.96
N SER A 346 26.08 -17.18 11.97
CA SER A 346 26.51 -18.08 10.90
C SER A 346 27.01 -19.40 11.49
N TYR A 347 26.72 -20.53 10.86
CA TYR A 347 27.39 -21.79 11.19
C TYR A 347 28.91 -21.64 11.00
N VAL A 348 29.69 -22.22 11.90
CA VAL A 348 31.15 -22.30 11.76
C VAL A 348 31.49 -23.30 10.66
N ASP A 349 32.06 -22.84 9.55
CA ASP A 349 32.54 -23.66 8.43
C ASP A 349 34.08 -23.83 8.44
N ASP A 350 34.80 -22.78 8.80
CA ASP A 350 36.26 -22.78 8.95
C ASP A 350 36.71 -22.81 10.43
N ALA A 351 37.58 -23.76 10.77
CA ALA A 351 38.19 -23.93 12.10
C ALA A 351 39.00 -22.71 12.60
N THR A 352 39.25 -21.70 11.76
CA THR A 352 39.86 -20.42 12.15
C THR A 352 38.86 -19.38 12.66
N LEU A 353 37.55 -19.60 12.50
CA LEU A 353 36.48 -18.79 13.12
C LEU A 353 36.36 -19.05 14.64
N LEU A 354 36.81 -20.23 15.10
CA LEU A 354 36.85 -20.58 16.52
C LEU A 354 37.88 -19.72 17.27
N THR A 355 37.42 -18.64 17.93
CA THR A 355 38.33 -17.76 18.68
C THR A 355 38.87 -18.46 19.92
N ALA A 356 40.07 -18.06 20.38
CA ALA A 356 40.68 -18.59 21.59
C ALA A 356 39.89 -18.32 22.89
N ALA A 357 38.83 -17.49 22.85
CA ALA A 357 37.87 -17.36 23.95
C ALA A 357 36.83 -18.49 23.89
N ASN A 358 36.14 -18.65 22.76
CA ASN A 358 35.08 -19.65 22.60
C ASN A 358 35.63 -21.08 22.70
N VAL A 359 36.85 -21.32 22.17
CA VAL A 359 37.58 -22.58 22.37
C VAL A 359 37.78 -22.87 23.86
N ALA A 360 38.12 -21.88 24.69
CA ALA A 360 38.38 -22.10 26.11
C ALA A 360 37.10 -22.38 26.93
N ASP A 361 35.96 -21.86 26.49
CA ASP A 361 34.66 -22.17 27.11
C ASP A 361 34.19 -23.59 26.71
N MET A 362 34.28 -23.95 25.42
CA MET A 362 33.92 -25.28 24.90
C MET A 362 34.88 -26.39 25.40
N ASP A 363 36.17 -26.09 25.54
CA ASP A 363 37.20 -27.00 26.05
C ASP A 363 36.86 -27.53 27.46
N ALA A 364 36.31 -26.67 28.33
CA ALA A 364 35.92 -27.07 29.67
C ALA A 364 34.77 -28.11 29.69
N GLU A 365 33.77 -27.97 28.80
CA GLU A 365 32.66 -28.92 28.71
C GLU A 365 33.09 -30.24 28.04
N ALA A 366 33.95 -30.18 27.02
CA ALA A 366 34.51 -31.37 26.39
C ALA A 366 35.41 -32.20 27.33
N GLN A 367 36.21 -31.56 28.19
CA GLN A 367 37.01 -32.27 29.18
C GLN A 367 36.16 -32.93 30.29
N ASP A 368 35.02 -32.33 30.69
CA ASP A 368 34.09 -32.91 31.66
C ASP A 368 33.38 -34.16 31.08
N GLU A 369 33.04 -34.13 29.79
CA GLU A 369 32.44 -35.25 29.06
C GLU A 369 33.42 -36.43 28.90
N ILE A 370 34.67 -36.18 28.47
CA ILE A 370 35.73 -37.22 28.43
C ILE A 370 35.97 -37.81 29.83
N THR A 371 35.96 -36.97 30.88
CA THR A 371 36.13 -37.43 32.27
C THR A 371 34.94 -38.27 32.72
N THR A 372 33.72 -37.90 32.34
CA THR A 372 32.48 -38.63 32.66
C THR A 372 32.47 -40.02 32.03
N GLU A 373 32.92 -40.17 30.78
CA GLU A 373 33.04 -41.48 30.14
C GLU A 373 34.19 -42.33 30.74
N LEU A 374 35.29 -41.70 31.18
CA LEU A 374 36.34 -42.43 31.93
C LEU A 374 35.84 -42.92 33.31
N ASP A 375 35.10 -42.09 34.05
CA ASP A 375 34.43 -42.49 35.30
C ASP A 375 33.40 -43.61 35.08
N SER A 376 32.72 -43.62 33.93
CA SER A 376 31.79 -44.67 33.49
C SER A 376 32.51 -45.99 33.18
N LEU A 377 33.57 -45.94 32.37
CA LEU A 377 34.37 -47.11 31.96
C LEU A 377 35.16 -47.75 33.12
N TYR A 378 35.75 -46.92 33.99
CA TYR A 378 36.70 -47.37 35.02
C TYR A 378 36.14 -47.28 36.45
N ALA A 379 34.83 -47.24 36.63
CA ALA A 379 34.14 -47.16 37.93
C ALA A 379 34.56 -48.19 39.01
N ASP A 380 35.10 -49.34 38.61
CA ASP A 380 35.60 -50.41 39.50
C ASP A 380 37.15 -50.43 39.65
N TYR A 381 37.88 -49.46 39.06
CA TYR A 381 39.36 -49.39 39.03
C TYR A 381 39.89 -48.02 39.49
N ASP A 382 41.12 -47.99 40.02
CA ASP A 382 41.81 -46.73 40.30
C ASP A 382 42.48 -46.21 39.01
N TYR A 383 42.13 -45.00 38.57
CA TYR A 383 42.73 -44.34 37.40
C TYR A 383 43.14 -42.88 37.70
N THR A 384 43.94 -42.27 36.84
CA THR A 384 44.31 -40.84 36.91
C THR A 384 44.61 -40.29 35.52
N VAL A 385 43.91 -39.22 35.12
CA VAL A 385 44.26 -38.43 33.94
C VAL A 385 45.49 -37.57 34.27
N ASN A 386 46.59 -37.82 33.58
CA ASN A 386 47.86 -37.09 33.71
C ASN A 386 47.89 -35.83 32.85
N SER A 387 47.32 -35.90 31.64
CA SER A 387 47.05 -34.74 30.78
C SER A 387 45.86 -35.01 29.85
N MET A 388 45.20 -33.93 29.45
CA MET A 388 44.19 -33.90 28.40
C MET A 388 44.54 -32.71 27.50
N ASP A 389 45.45 -32.94 26.56
CA ASP A 389 46.08 -31.91 25.74
C ASP A 389 45.25 -31.67 24.48
N TYR A 390 44.51 -30.55 24.44
CA TYR A 390 43.78 -30.09 23.26
C TYR A 390 44.75 -29.81 22.10
N LEU A 391 44.51 -30.43 20.94
CA LEU A 391 45.38 -30.34 19.75
C LEU A 391 44.85 -29.37 18.68
N GLY A 392 43.56 -29.04 18.75
CA GLY A 392 42.80 -28.29 17.74
C GLY A 392 41.44 -28.92 17.47
N SER A 393 40.69 -28.39 16.51
CA SER A 393 39.38 -28.91 16.10
C SER A 393 39.34 -29.25 14.61
N TYR A 394 38.54 -30.27 14.26
CA TYR A 394 37.94 -30.40 12.93
C TYR A 394 36.59 -29.68 12.91
N VAL A 395 36.23 -29.13 11.77
CA VAL A 395 34.90 -28.60 11.45
C VAL A 395 34.43 -29.32 10.19
N VAL A 396 33.20 -29.83 10.23
CA VAL A 396 32.57 -30.59 9.14
C VAL A 396 31.22 -29.96 8.84
N SER A 397 30.97 -29.53 7.61
CA SER A 397 29.67 -28.97 7.20
C SER A 397 29.30 -29.42 5.77
N ASP A 398 28.01 -29.41 5.44
CA ASP A 398 27.52 -29.54 4.07
C ASP A 398 27.27 -28.18 3.38
N GLY A 399 27.65 -27.09 4.05
CA GLY A 399 27.48 -25.71 3.58
C GLY A 399 26.03 -25.24 3.50
N THR A 400 25.07 -25.99 4.04
CA THR A 400 23.62 -25.69 3.92
C THR A 400 22.83 -25.91 5.21
N TYR A 401 23.10 -26.97 5.98
CA TYR A 401 22.33 -27.37 7.16
C TYR A 401 23.24 -27.83 8.29
N GLY A 402 23.60 -26.90 9.17
CA GLY A 402 24.37 -27.19 10.37
C GLY A 402 25.82 -27.59 10.12
N ASN A 403 26.45 -28.11 11.17
CA ASN A 403 27.84 -28.53 11.21
C ASN A 403 28.11 -29.46 12.40
N TYR A 404 29.28 -30.10 12.37
CA TYR A 404 29.86 -30.82 13.48
C TYR A 404 31.26 -30.30 13.74
N VAL A 405 31.55 -29.89 14.97
CA VAL A 405 32.87 -29.43 15.40
C VAL A 405 33.44 -30.45 16.38
N TYR A 406 34.51 -31.14 15.96
CA TYR A 406 35.18 -32.18 16.74
C TYR A 406 36.42 -31.59 17.41
N PHE A 407 36.36 -31.35 18.72
CA PHE A 407 37.53 -30.95 19.51
C PHE A 407 38.43 -32.18 19.71
N VAL A 408 39.70 -32.10 19.30
CA VAL A 408 40.64 -33.22 19.32
C VAL A 408 41.55 -33.14 20.53
N TYR A 409 41.61 -34.23 21.29
CA TYR A 409 42.44 -34.35 22.49
C TYR A 409 43.45 -35.48 22.38
N LYS A 410 44.64 -35.24 22.90
CA LYS A 410 45.58 -36.29 23.32
C LYS A 410 45.43 -36.49 24.83
N VAL A 411 45.13 -37.72 25.25
CA VAL A 411 44.89 -38.06 26.65
C VAL A 411 45.99 -38.97 27.15
N ASN A 412 46.57 -38.66 28.31
CA ASN A 412 47.49 -39.53 29.02
C ASN A 412 46.86 -39.98 30.35
N LEU A 413 46.86 -41.30 30.58
CA LEU A 413 46.03 -41.96 31.59
C LEU A 413 46.85 -43.03 32.31
N ASP A 414 47.01 -42.95 33.63
CA ASP A 414 47.49 -44.08 34.44
C ASP A 414 46.29 -44.87 34.98
N ILE A 415 46.37 -46.21 34.98
CA ILE A 415 45.33 -47.13 35.47
C ILE A 415 45.97 -48.26 36.28
N GLU A 416 45.35 -48.67 37.39
CA GLU A 416 45.64 -49.93 38.09
C GLU A 416 44.50 -50.94 37.89
N MET A 417 44.77 -52.01 37.13
CA MET A 417 43.83 -53.11 36.90
C MET A 417 44.29 -54.36 37.65
N GLU A 418 43.47 -54.87 38.58
CA GLU A 418 43.71 -56.11 39.35
C GLU A 418 45.08 -56.16 40.09
N GLY A 419 45.69 -54.99 40.35
CA GLY A 419 46.98 -54.84 41.02
C GLY A 419 48.21 -54.74 40.10
N GLU A 420 48.01 -54.66 38.78
CA GLU A 420 49.05 -54.27 37.81
C GLU A 420 48.76 -52.84 37.33
N SER A 421 49.75 -51.94 37.44
CA SER A 421 49.61 -50.53 37.04
C SER A 421 50.29 -50.27 35.68
N GLY A 422 49.69 -49.44 34.84
CA GLY A 422 50.24 -49.05 33.54
C GLY A 422 49.71 -47.71 33.03
N SER A 423 50.41 -47.15 32.04
CA SER A 423 50.07 -45.87 31.41
C SER A 423 49.57 -46.09 29.99
N VAL A 424 48.49 -45.43 29.61
CA VAL A 424 47.90 -45.40 28.27
C VAL A 424 48.02 -43.98 27.72
N GLU A 425 48.42 -43.87 26.46
CA GLU A 425 48.32 -42.65 25.66
C GLU A 425 47.34 -42.96 24.52
N TYR A 426 46.33 -42.10 24.32
CA TYR A 426 45.36 -42.25 23.24
C TYR A 426 44.87 -40.89 22.73
N TYR A 427 44.21 -40.91 21.58
CA TYR A 427 43.65 -39.73 20.94
C TYR A 427 42.13 -39.86 20.87
N THR A 428 41.38 -38.81 21.14
CA THR A 428 39.92 -38.85 21.13
C THR A 428 39.31 -37.53 20.67
N THR A 429 38.01 -37.51 20.41
CA THR A 429 37.26 -36.33 20.02
C THR A 429 36.07 -36.09 20.94
N VAL A 430 35.58 -34.85 20.98
CA VAL A 430 34.22 -34.53 21.45
C VAL A 430 33.52 -33.73 20.37
N GLU A 431 32.34 -34.17 19.98
CA GLU A 431 31.51 -33.57 18.93
C GLU A 431 30.54 -32.55 19.51
N PHE A 432 30.56 -31.33 18.95
CA PHE A 432 29.52 -30.31 19.14
C PHE A 432 28.71 -30.16 17.85
N SER A 433 27.38 -30.15 17.95
CA SER A 433 26.46 -30.02 16.80
C SER A 433 25.89 -28.61 16.69
N ASP A 434 25.66 -28.15 15.45
CA ASP A 434 25.01 -26.87 15.13
C ASP A 434 25.70 -25.65 15.80
N VAL A 435 27.02 -25.63 15.72
CA VAL A 435 27.91 -24.60 16.25
C VAL A 435 27.80 -23.33 15.41
N VAL A 436 27.07 -22.35 15.93
CA VAL A 436 26.80 -21.03 15.34
C VAL A 436 27.65 -19.98 16.04
N ALA A 437 28.38 -19.19 15.27
CA ALA A 437 28.95 -17.92 15.72
C ALA A 437 27.94 -16.78 15.54
N ASN A 438 27.94 -15.79 16.41
CA ASN A 438 27.14 -14.57 16.22
C ASN A 438 27.77 -13.64 15.15
N ALA A 439 27.02 -12.65 14.65
CA ALA A 439 27.43 -11.77 13.55
C ALA A 439 28.82 -11.10 13.68
N ASP A 440 29.29 -10.79 14.90
CA ASP A 440 30.61 -10.19 15.13
C ASP A 440 31.72 -11.21 15.48
N GLY A 441 31.40 -12.50 15.50
CA GLY A 441 32.31 -13.60 15.79
C GLY A 441 32.86 -13.62 17.23
N SER A 442 32.26 -12.86 18.16
CA SER A 442 32.75 -12.80 19.55
C SER A 442 32.22 -13.93 20.44
N ASN A 443 31.06 -14.50 20.11
CA ASN A 443 30.42 -15.56 20.87
C ASN A 443 29.93 -16.73 19.99
N ILE A 444 29.84 -17.92 20.59
CA ILE A 444 29.40 -19.15 19.93
C ILE A 444 28.30 -19.83 20.77
N SER A 445 27.36 -20.50 20.09
CA SER A 445 26.35 -21.38 20.67
C SER A 445 26.25 -22.68 19.87
N TYR A 446 25.80 -23.77 20.49
CA TYR A 446 25.62 -25.09 19.86
C TYR A 446 24.35 -25.78 20.36
N SER A 447 23.79 -26.71 19.59
CA SER A 447 22.53 -27.40 19.92
C SER A 447 22.73 -28.59 20.87
N TYR A 448 23.86 -29.29 20.73
CA TYR A 448 24.12 -30.56 21.40
C TYR A 448 25.62 -30.86 21.51
N ILE A 449 25.98 -31.72 22.47
CA ILE A 449 27.31 -32.30 22.67
C ILE A 449 27.16 -33.83 22.67
N SER A 450 27.90 -34.51 21.77
CA SER A 450 27.63 -35.91 21.38
C SER A 450 28.43 -36.95 22.15
N GLY A 451 29.37 -36.51 23.00
CA GLY A 451 30.29 -37.39 23.72
C GLY A 451 31.51 -37.80 22.90
N THR A 452 32.21 -38.83 23.39
CA THR A 452 33.37 -39.44 22.72
C THR A 452 33.00 -40.36 21.55
N PRO A 453 33.88 -40.55 20.55
CA PRO A 453 33.59 -41.33 19.34
C PRO A 453 33.33 -42.81 19.64
N TYR A 454 32.47 -43.43 18.82
CA TYR A 454 32.14 -44.87 18.93
C TYR A 454 33.32 -45.83 18.69
N ASN A 455 34.44 -45.36 18.14
CA ASN A 455 35.63 -46.19 17.99
C ASN A 455 36.31 -46.43 19.33
N SER A 456 36.91 -47.61 19.52
CA SER A 456 37.58 -47.97 20.77
C SER A 456 39.01 -48.46 20.53
N TYR A 457 39.95 -47.97 21.33
CA TYR A 457 41.32 -48.46 21.41
C TYR A 457 41.45 -49.50 22.54
N ASP A 458 41.67 -50.77 22.16
CA ASP A 458 41.97 -51.88 23.09
C ASP A 458 43.46 -51.87 23.50
N PHE A 459 43.76 -52.01 24.79
CA PHE A 459 45.13 -52.07 25.33
C PHE A 459 45.30 -53.17 26.40
N ASP A 460 46.55 -53.50 26.74
CA ASP A 460 46.93 -54.51 27.75
C ASP A 460 47.80 -53.91 28.86
N ILE A 461 47.39 -54.08 30.12
CA ILE A 461 48.20 -53.80 31.30
C ILE A 461 48.44 -55.13 32.04
N GLY A 462 49.67 -55.66 31.95
CA GLY A 462 50.09 -56.85 32.70
C GLY A 462 49.41 -58.18 32.32
N GLY A 463 48.71 -58.24 31.18
CA GLY A 463 47.84 -59.36 30.79
C GLY A 463 46.35 -59.13 31.06
N TYR A 464 45.96 -57.94 31.51
CA TYR A 464 44.58 -57.49 31.68
C TYR A 464 44.21 -56.50 30.58
N TYR A 465 43.09 -56.74 29.91
CA TYR A 465 42.64 -55.94 28.76
C TYR A 465 41.68 -54.84 29.21
N GLY A 466 41.94 -53.61 28.76
CA GLY A 466 41.07 -52.45 28.91
C GLY A 466 40.83 -51.79 27.55
N TYR A 467 39.91 -50.82 27.49
CA TYR A 467 39.67 -50.02 26.29
C TYR A 467 39.25 -48.59 26.62
N VAL A 468 39.47 -47.67 25.69
CA VAL A 468 39.03 -46.26 25.76
C VAL A 468 38.38 -45.86 24.45
N TYR A 469 37.38 -44.98 24.51
CA TYR A 469 36.74 -44.42 23.31
C TYR A 469 37.66 -43.38 22.67
N GLY A 470 38.08 -43.65 21.44
CA GLY A 470 39.20 -42.98 20.78
C GLY A 470 40.05 -43.93 19.92
N TYR A 471 41.32 -43.58 19.74
CA TYR A 471 42.26 -44.12 18.74
C TYR A 471 43.67 -44.30 19.32
N GLU A 472 44.43 -45.28 18.83
CA GLU A 472 45.83 -45.53 19.26
C GLU A 472 46.76 -44.37 18.86
N THR A 473 46.61 -43.86 17.64
CA THR A 473 47.41 -42.74 17.13
C THR A 473 46.53 -41.61 16.57
N LEU A 474 47.14 -40.43 16.44
CA LEU A 474 46.54 -39.32 15.71
C LEU A 474 46.37 -39.66 14.21
N GLU A 475 47.20 -40.53 13.64
CA GLU A 475 47.08 -40.95 12.23
C GLU A 475 45.79 -41.78 11.99
N ASP A 476 45.40 -42.63 12.95
CA ASP A 476 44.15 -43.39 12.88
C ASP A 476 42.90 -42.49 13.00
N LEU A 477 42.96 -41.48 13.89
CA LEU A 477 41.92 -40.46 14.02
C LEU A 477 41.80 -39.63 12.73
N GLN A 478 42.93 -39.28 12.12
CA GLN A 478 43.00 -38.54 10.86
C GLN A 478 42.48 -39.34 9.65
N ASP A 479 42.68 -40.66 9.61
CA ASP A 479 42.12 -41.54 8.57
C ASP A 479 40.58 -41.56 8.66
N GLU A 480 40.01 -41.66 9.86
CA GLU A 480 38.55 -41.57 10.06
C GLU A 480 37.99 -40.18 9.69
N MET A 481 38.65 -39.08 10.06
CA MET A 481 38.24 -37.73 9.65
C MET A 481 38.32 -37.56 8.11
N SER A 482 39.27 -38.21 7.43
CA SER A 482 39.37 -38.18 5.96
C SER A 482 38.17 -38.84 5.25
N TYR A 483 37.38 -39.66 5.93
CA TYR A 483 36.13 -40.19 5.39
C TYR A 483 35.10 -39.07 5.13
N TYR A 484 35.04 -38.08 6.01
CA TYR A 484 34.11 -36.95 5.90
C TYR A 484 34.46 -36.04 4.72
N GLU A 485 35.74 -35.87 4.37
CA GLU A 485 36.20 -35.12 3.17
C GLU A 485 35.61 -35.65 1.84
N SER A 486 35.04 -36.86 1.84
CA SER A 486 34.38 -37.44 0.65
C SER A 486 32.88 -37.14 0.52
N TYR A 487 32.30 -36.45 1.51
CA TYR A 487 30.87 -36.12 1.59
C TYR A 487 30.57 -34.67 2.02
N TYR A 488 31.50 -34.04 2.74
CA TYR A 488 31.34 -32.74 3.41
C TYR A 488 32.55 -31.84 3.11
N ASP A 489 32.37 -30.53 3.24
CA ASP A 489 33.50 -29.62 3.35
C ASP A 489 34.07 -29.72 4.77
N VAL A 490 35.37 -29.99 4.85
CA VAL A 490 36.08 -30.24 6.12
C VAL A 490 37.26 -29.29 6.25
N THR A 491 37.30 -28.55 7.35
CA THR A 491 38.44 -27.72 7.73
C THR A 491 38.99 -28.18 9.08
N ASN A 492 40.26 -27.89 9.39
CA ASN A 492 40.82 -28.17 10.70
C ASN A 492 42.00 -27.25 11.02
N ASN A 493 42.27 -27.08 12.31
CA ASN A 493 43.43 -26.37 12.84
C ASN A 493 44.35 -27.30 13.69
N VAL A 494 44.14 -28.62 13.59
CA VAL A 494 44.75 -29.65 14.45
C VAL A 494 46.27 -29.70 14.25
N SER A 495 46.99 -29.49 15.35
CA SER A 495 48.44 -29.42 15.36
C SER A 495 49.08 -30.74 15.83
N VAL A 496 50.00 -31.26 15.01
CA VAL A 496 50.93 -32.31 15.45
C VAL A 496 52.06 -31.63 16.21
N SER A 497 52.29 -32.04 17.46
CA SER A 497 53.43 -31.54 18.26
C SER A 497 54.75 -32.18 17.80
N GLU A 498 55.69 -31.36 17.34
CA GLU A 498 57.06 -31.75 16.91
C GLU A 498 58.04 -32.07 18.07
#